data_AF-A0A1I2CHC4-F1
#
_entry.id   AF-A0A1I2CHC4-F1
#
_cell.length_a   1.000
_cell.length_b   1.000
_cell.length_c   1.000
_cell.angle_alpha   90.00
_cell.angle_beta   90.00
_cell.angle_gamma   90.00
#
_symmetry.space_group_name_H-M   'P 1'
#
loop_
_entity.id
_entity.type
_entity.pdbx_description
1 polymer ?
#
loop_
_entity_poly.entity_id
_entity_poly.type
_entity_poly.pdbx_seq_one_letter_code
_entity_poly.pdbx_strand_id
1 'polypeptide(L)'
;MAKDRNKMNIKKKKSEKDITELAFDTEKANITENQDIDSKTTDIKEGVITEPEKDKDITSENSNISETAFSSFTFEKPVYLQIHVGNIYSIFGSGIVAPAEYISNRAFVDVQTIIPNGFILSNSYIENLGNSVLLLDINFAREEYSDLTIENDHAYYFRPIPISRIKCMYASDTKVKNDIILTALSNDGGIIPDSLVVEHFPAGLQAVQFHNFSGEQSKIDYSSQLLKYDKVLGTFAFLKNYSLLLSNRTNALSPIPDHYLYAIQALNDAMPLKTVKNDRIVSFYEQLFNVNNSIENPLLNWLFQRVALSKNFSDEDIQEFQELLINFSKNQEFTKASINILQSLSKSLERKNVLSKILSQNDADKFSLYLFALLRSYANINSENKSISRLDMPGFIALIYGEYVFALLGYFFGYKTLRNHEDRISISDPVFARYIDSPKRVPMKFEMTTMLDYVVIESIFRNCFSSFSSVIDTSFIEAHSIKKEWIKKPEQLPNGYTFKAEEIFGKYLYLLKKESVLDQYNDIFSKLPSNIPVVSEVGIFCFRNGINRHYGNFGEIILNPKMIIYFIQFKKEDVIEAAQSNKLNIKELIQRIELSNQHKEW
;
A
#
# COMPACT_ATOMS: atom_id res chain seq x y z
N MET A 1 -34.97 -54.21 50.72
CA MET A 1 -36.39 -54.56 50.48
C MET A 1 -37.25 -53.77 51.45
N ALA A 2 -38.13 -52.91 50.91
CA ALA A 2 -39.32 -52.27 51.47
C ALA A 2 -39.31 -51.77 52.95
N LYS A 3 -39.42 -50.44 53.14
CA LYS A 3 -40.67 -49.77 53.57
C LYS A 3 -40.51 -48.24 53.74
N ASP A 4 -40.97 -47.53 52.71
CA ASP A 4 -42.01 -46.49 52.74
C ASP A 4 -42.18 -45.48 53.91
N ARG A 5 -42.23 -44.21 53.46
CA ARG A 5 -43.12 -43.08 53.85
C ARG A 5 -42.76 -42.23 55.08
N ASN A 6 -42.47 -40.94 54.82
CA ASN A 6 -43.50 -39.92 55.02
C ASN A 6 -43.25 -38.60 54.27
N LYS A 7 -44.36 -38.03 53.77
CA LYS A 7 -44.51 -36.72 53.12
C LYS A 7 -44.62 -35.60 54.16
N MET A 8 -44.17 -34.38 53.86
CA MET A 8 -45.03 -33.19 53.82
C MET A 8 -44.28 -31.91 53.38
N ASN A 9 -44.87 -31.24 52.40
CA ASN A 9 -44.65 -29.85 51.98
C ASN A 9 -45.11 -28.86 53.06
N ILE A 10 -44.50 -27.67 53.14
CA ILE A 10 -45.17 -26.35 53.25
C ILE A 10 -44.23 -25.18 52.81
N LYS A 11 -44.66 -24.55 51.72
CA LYS A 11 -44.64 -23.14 51.23
C LYS A 11 -43.77 -22.01 51.86
N LYS A 12 -43.10 -21.31 50.91
CA LYS A 12 -43.08 -19.85 50.55
C LYS A 12 -42.36 -18.79 51.42
N LYS A 13 -41.37 -18.12 50.78
CA LYS A 13 -41.35 -16.67 50.35
C LYS A 13 -40.01 -16.40 49.62
N LYS A 14 -39.96 -16.11 48.31
CA LYS A 14 -40.19 -14.85 47.55
C LYS A 14 -39.24 -13.69 47.91
N SER A 15 -38.29 -13.40 47.01
CA SER A 15 -38.02 -12.05 46.47
C SER A 15 -37.21 -12.15 45.16
N GLU A 16 -37.88 -11.81 44.05
CA GLU A 16 -37.33 -11.52 42.73
C GLU A 16 -36.80 -10.08 42.63
N LYS A 17 -36.06 -9.83 41.53
CA LYS A 17 -36.02 -8.64 40.65
C LYS A 17 -34.61 -8.08 40.48
N ASP A 18 -34.13 -7.70 39.30
CA ASP A 18 -34.62 -7.71 37.92
C ASP A 18 -33.38 -7.41 37.04
N ILE A 19 -33.12 -8.16 35.97
CA ILE A 19 -32.47 -7.61 34.76
C ILE A 19 -33.17 -8.25 33.55
N THR A 20 -33.81 -7.39 32.77
CA THR A 20 -34.57 -7.65 31.56
C THR A 20 -33.68 -7.99 30.36
N GLU A 21 -34.11 -9.00 29.62
CA GLU A 21 -33.73 -9.32 28.24
C GLU A 21 -34.19 -8.24 27.26
N LEU A 22 -33.46 -8.11 26.14
CA LEU A 22 -34.04 -7.79 24.83
C LEU A 22 -33.27 -8.59 23.77
N ALA A 23 -33.98 -9.57 23.22
CA ALA A 23 -33.56 -10.47 22.15
C ALA A 23 -33.55 -9.76 20.79
N PHE A 24 -32.67 -10.20 19.89
CA PHE A 24 -32.78 -9.94 18.46
C PHE A 24 -32.93 -11.27 17.73
N ASP A 25 -34.03 -11.36 16.99
CA ASP A 25 -34.45 -12.48 16.16
C ASP A 25 -33.45 -12.79 15.04
N THR A 26 -33.19 -14.07 14.82
CA THR A 26 -32.55 -14.58 13.60
C THR A 26 -33.54 -15.51 12.90
N GLU A 27 -34.17 -15.00 11.85
CA GLU A 27 -34.92 -15.83 10.91
C GLU A 27 -33.94 -16.70 10.12
N LYS A 28 -34.10 -18.02 10.27
CA LYS A 28 -33.47 -19.04 9.44
C LYS A 28 -34.29 -19.22 8.16
N ALA A 29 -33.71 -18.89 7.02
CA ALA A 29 -34.23 -19.34 5.74
C ALA A 29 -33.70 -20.75 5.44
N ASN A 30 -34.62 -21.70 5.35
CA ASN A 30 -34.40 -23.06 4.87
C ASN A 30 -34.09 -23.03 3.36
N ILE A 31 -33.02 -23.71 2.95
CA ILE A 31 -32.81 -24.08 1.54
C ILE A 31 -32.98 -25.60 1.47
N THR A 32 -34.04 -26.00 0.79
CA THR A 32 -34.41 -27.39 0.52
C THR A 32 -33.58 -27.93 -0.63
N GLU A 33 -33.00 -29.12 -0.42
CA GLU A 33 -32.44 -29.99 -1.46
C GLU A 33 -33.51 -30.29 -2.53
N ASN A 34 -33.10 -30.32 -3.79
CA ASN A 34 -33.77 -31.15 -4.80
C ASN A 34 -32.74 -31.69 -5.79
N GLN A 35 -32.82 -33.01 -5.94
CA GLN A 35 -32.04 -33.86 -6.84
C GLN A 35 -32.54 -33.74 -8.29
N ASP A 36 -31.59 -33.97 -9.20
CA ASP A 36 -31.66 -34.56 -10.55
C ASP A 36 -32.96 -34.49 -11.37
N ILE A 37 -32.86 -34.01 -12.61
CA ILE A 37 -33.52 -34.61 -13.80
C ILE A 37 -32.76 -34.21 -15.08
N ASP A 38 -32.33 -35.27 -15.78
CA ASP A 38 -32.10 -35.50 -17.20
C ASP A 38 -31.83 -34.36 -18.20
N SER A 39 -30.68 -34.55 -18.87
CA SER A 39 -30.35 -34.13 -20.22
C SER A 39 -31.40 -34.57 -21.26
N LYS A 40 -31.98 -33.60 -21.98
CA LYS A 40 -32.58 -33.82 -23.29
C LYS A 40 -31.96 -32.88 -24.32
N THR A 41 -31.12 -33.49 -25.15
CA THR A 41 -30.74 -33.09 -26.49
C THR A 41 -31.98 -32.64 -27.28
N THR A 42 -31.91 -31.48 -27.92
CA THR A 42 -32.87 -31.10 -28.97
C THR A 42 -32.09 -30.67 -30.21
N ASP A 43 -32.28 -31.48 -31.25
CA ASP A 43 -31.83 -31.25 -32.61
C ASP A 43 -32.35 -29.91 -33.15
N ILE A 44 -31.45 -29.06 -33.64
CA ILE A 44 -31.81 -27.95 -34.51
C ILE A 44 -31.50 -28.38 -35.94
N LYS A 45 -32.58 -28.55 -36.70
CA LYS A 45 -32.61 -28.91 -38.11
C LYS A 45 -32.00 -27.83 -38.98
N GLU A 46 -31.22 -28.30 -39.96
CA GLU A 46 -30.85 -27.61 -41.18
C GLU A 46 -32.07 -26.99 -41.87
N GLY A 47 -31.91 -25.75 -42.35
CA GLY A 47 -32.94 -24.99 -43.03
C GLY A 47 -32.36 -24.02 -44.04
N VAL A 48 -32.10 -24.55 -45.24
CA VAL A 48 -32.30 -23.94 -46.57
C VAL A 48 -31.61 -22.61 -46.89
N ILE A 49 -30.56 -22.76 -47.71
CA ILE A 49 -29.97 -21.77 -48.60
C ILE A 49 -31.03 -21.19 -49.54
N THR A 50 -31.14 -19.86 -49.62
CA THR A 50 -31.72 -19.17 -50.78
C THR A 50 -30.79 -18.06 -51.24
N GLU A 51 -30.45 -18.13 -52.52
CA GLU A 51 -29.62 -17.20 -53.29
C GLU A 51 -30.31 -15.84 -53.54
N PRO A 52 -29.55 -14.80 -54.00
CA PRO A 52 -29.93 -13.40 -53.88
C PRO A 52 -30.75 -12.90 -55.06
N GLU A 53 -31.75 -12.06 -54.78
CA GLU A 53 -32.43 -11.25 -55.80
C GLU A 53 -31.82 -9.85 -55.91
N LYS A 54 -31.64 -9.45 -57.18
CA LYS A 54 -31.06 -8.23 -57.70
C LYS A 54 -32.01 -7.02 -57.63
N ASP A 55 -31.37 -5.86 -57.61
CA ASP A 55 -31.75 -4.57 -58.20
C ASP A 55 -33.10 -3.95 -57.83
N LYS A 56 -33.03 -2.89 -57.02
CA LYS A 56 -33.73 -1.63 -57.33
C LYS A 56 -32.86 -0.43 -57.02
N ASP A 57 -32.53 0.28 -58.09
CA ASP A 57 -32.11 1.68 -58.12
C ASP A 57 -32.93 2.53 -57.15
N ILE A 58 -32.25 3.13 -56.17
CA ILE A 58 -32.75 4.30 -55.45
C ILE A 58 -31.84 5.46 -55.80
N THR A 59 -32.48 6.40 -56.48
CA THR A 59 -31.99 7.65 -57.01
C THR A 59 -31.42 8.53 -55.90
N SER A 60 -30.27 9.10 -56.20
CA SER A 60 -29.55 10.11 -55.42
C SER A 60 -30.39 11.38 -55.23
N GLU A 61 -30.94 11.56 -54.02
CA GLU A 61 -31.33 12.89 -53.54
C GLU A 61 -30.10 13.55 -52.91
N ASN A 62 -29.55 14.51 -53.65
CA ASN A 62 -28.56 15.49 -53.18
C ASN A 62 -29.15 16.24 -51.97
N SER A 63 -28.79 15.82 -50.77
CA SER A 63 -28.85 16.69 -49.61
C SER A 63 -27.65 17.63 -49.68
N ASN A 64 -27.95 18.91 -49.94
CA ASN A 64 -27.04 20.01 -49.63
C ASN A 64 -26.85 20.02 -48.11
N ILE A 65 -25.89 19.21 -47.64
CA ILE A 65 -25.33 19.33 -46.31
C ILE A 65 -24.56 20.65 -46.34
N SER A 66 -25.14 21.67 -45.73
CA SER A 66 -24.40 22.86 -45.34
C SER A 66 -23.17 22.40 -44.56
N GLU A 67 -21.98 22.66 -45.09
CA GLU A 67 -20.71 22.55 -44.38
C GLU A 67 -20.78 23.44 -43.14
N THR A 68 -21.35 22.94 -42.06
CA THR A 68 -21.17 23.48 -40.73
C THR A 68 -19.68 23.35 -40.45
N ALA A 69 -18.98 24.49 -40.43
CA ALA A 69 -17.54 24.56 -40.20
C ALA A 69 -17.18 23.73 -38.95
N PHE A 70 -16.64 22.53 -39.17
CA PHE A 70 -16.15 21.68 -38.10
C PHE A 70 -14.99 22.42 -37.43
N SER A 71 -15.08 22.63 -36.11
CA SER A 71 -13.98 23.25 -35.39
C SER A 71 -12.83 22.25 -35.29
N SER A 72 -11.66 22.61 -35.79
CA SER A 72 -10.47 21.78 -35.68
C SER A 72 -10.13 21.49 -34.22
N PHE A 73 -9.57 20.31 -33.96
CA PHE A 73 -9.05 19.90 -32.67
C PHE A 73 -8.03 20.94 -32.14
N THR A 74 -8.11 21.28 -30.85
CA THR A 74 -7.25 22.25 -30.19
C THR A 74 -7.08 21.93 -28.70
N PHE A 75 -5.89 22.19 -28.16
CA PHE A 75 -5.61 22.09 -26.72
C PHE A 75 -6.12 23.29 -25.91
N GLU A 76 -6.66 24.32 -26.57
CA GLU A 76 -7.34 25.44 -25.88
C GLU A 76 -8.72 25.06 -25.35
N LYS A 77 -9.28 23.95 -25.84
CA LYS A 77 -10.54 23.35 -25.38
C LYS A 77 -10.25 22.08 -24.57
N PRO A 78 -11.17 21.64 -23.71
CA PRO A 78 -11.06 20.35 -23.03
C PRO A 78 -10.82 19.20 -24.02
N VAL A 79 -9.97 18.26 -23.65
CA VAL A 79 -9.64 17.09 -24.47
C VAL A 79 -10.28 15.87 -23.83
N TYR A 80 -11.27 15.31 -24.50
CA TYR A 80 -12.05 14.19 -23.99
C TYR A 80 -11.55 12.85 -24.53
N LEU A 81 -11.47 11.89 -23.62
CA LEU A 81 -11.40 10.47 -23.91
C LEU A 81 -12.75 9.83 -23.59
N GLN A 82 -13.41 9.26 -24.60
CA GLN A 82 -14.70 8.60 -24.44
C GLN A 82 -14.51 7.10 -24.16
N ILE A 83 -15.11 6.60 -23.06
CA ILE A 83 -15.05 5.18 -22.68
C ILE A 83 -16.42 4.65 -22.24
N HIS A 84 -16.54 3.33 -22.16
CA HIS A 84 -17.68 2.71 -21.47
C HIS A 84 -17.53 2.81 -19.95
N VAL A 85 -18.63 3.09 -19.25
CA VAL A 85 -18.68 3.25 -17.78
C VAL A 85 -18.04 2.07 -17.04
N GLY A 86 -18.30 0.84 -17.47
CA GLY A 86 -17.74 -0.36 -16.86
C GLY A 86 -16.23 -0.54 -17.00
N ASN A 87 -15.58 0.17 -17.93
CA ASN A 87 -14.12 0.12 -18.09
C ASN A 87 -13.39 1.05 -17.09
N ILE A 88 -14.10 1.92 -16.36
CA ILE A 88 -13.46 2.82 -15.38
C ILE A 88 -12.81 2.08 -14.21
N TYR A 89 -13.34 0.91 -13.85
CA TYR A 89 -12.86 0.11 -12.73
C TYR A 89 -11.48 -0.51 -13.00
N SER A 90 -11.18 -0.87 -14.24
CA SER A 90 -9.83 -1.34 -14.60
C SER A 90 -8.83 -0.18 -14.62
N ILE A 91 -9.27 1.03 -15.01
CA ILE A 91 -8.45 2.24 -15.03
C ILE A 91 -8.03 2.63 -13.61
N PHE A 92 -8.98 2.84 -12.68
CA PHE A 92 -8.64 3.20 -11.30
C PHE A 92 -8.06 2.02 -10.52
N GLY A 93 -8.47 0.79 -10.84
CA GLY A 93 -7.92 -0.42 -10.29
C GLY A 93 -6.42 -0.59 -10.58
N SER A 94 -5.97 -0.19 -11.79
CA SER A 94 -4.57 -0.24 -12.24
C SER A 94 -3.80 1.08 -12.07
N GLY A 95 -4.50 2.18 -11.79
CA GLY A 95 -3.90 3.51 -11.68
C GLY A 95 -3.46 4.11 -13.01
N ILE A 96 -3.92 3.57 -14.15
CA ILE A 96 -3.54 4.04 -15.48
C ILE A 96 -4.65 3.80 -16.51
N VAL A 97 -4.77 4.70 -17.47
CA VAL A 97 -5.52 4.51 -18.70
C VAL A 97 -4.56 3.90 -19.72
N ALA A 98 -4.75 2.63 -20.05
CA ALA A 98 -3.94 1.91 -21.04
C ALA A 98 -4.74 1.64 -22.33
N PRO A 99 -4.07 1.62 -23.51
CA PRO A 99 -4.70 1.17 -24.75
C PRO A 99 -5.33 -0.22 -24.61
N ALA A 100 -6.38 -0.49 -25.38
CA ALA A 100 -7.18 -1.70 -25.21
C ALA A 100 -6.38 -3.00 -25.36
N GLU A 101 -5.31 -3.02 -26.18
CA GLU A 101 -4.45 -4.19 -26.38
C GLU A 101 -3.74 -4.65 -25.10
N TYR A 102 -3.51 -3.75 -24.14
CA TYR A 102 -2.85 -4.06 -22.87
C TYR A 102 -3.82 -4.51 -21.78
N ILE A 103 -5.13 -4.55 -22.06
CA ILE A 103 -6.17 -4.91 -21.11
C ILE A 103 -6.76 -6.27 -21.52
N SER A 104 -6.20 -7.35 -20.96
CA SER A 104 -6.60 -8.72 -21.32
C SER A 104 -8.07 -9.03 -21.06
N ASN A 105 -8.69 -8.38 -20.07
CA ASN A 105 -10.09 -8.58 -19.67
C ASN A 105 -10.88 -7.27 -19.73
N ARG A 106 -10.86 -6.59 -20.89
CA ARG A 106 -11.68 -5.38 -21.08
C ARG A 106 -13.16 -5.79 -20.97
N ALA A 107 -13.87 -5.22 -20.00
CA ALA A 107 -15.22 -5.67 -19.66
C ALA A 107 -16.24 -5.32 -20.75
N PHE A 108 -16.05 -4.20 -21.44
CA PHE A 108 -16.95 -3.71 -22.46
C PHE A 108 -16.21 -3.17 -23.68
N VAL A 109 -16.79 -3.36 -24.86
CA VAL A 109 -16.33 -2.71 -26.10
C VAL A 109 -16.74 -1.25 -26.07
N ASP A 110 -15.85 -0.35 -26.46
CA ASP A 110 -16.12 1.08 -26.63
C ASP A 110 -15.27 1.66 -27.77
N VAL A 111 -15.37 2.98 -27.98
CA VAL A 111 -14.62 3.74 -29.00
C VAL A 111 -13.13 3.40 -29.01
N GLN A 112 -12.53 3.14 -27.83
CA GLN A 112 -11.11 2.87 -27.71
C GLN A 112 -10.72 1.44 -28.13
N THR A 113 -11.70 0.55 -28.35
CA THR A 113 -11.45 -0.78 -28.93
C THR A 113 -11.17 -0.72 -30.43
N ILE A 114 -11.58 0.36 -31.11
CA ILE A 114 -11.42 0.51 -32.56
C ILE A 114 -9.94 0.68 -32.94
N ILE A 115 -9.15 1.30 -32.06
CA ILE A 115 -7.70 1.43 -32.19
C ILE A 115 -7.04 0.78 -30.97
N PRO A 116 -6.82 -0.55 -31.00
CA PRO A 116 -6.39 -1.27 -29.80
C PRO A 116 -5.07 -0.79 -29.19
N ASN A 117 -4.17 -0.25 -30.01
CA ASN A 117 -2.85 0.21 -29.61
C ASN A 117 -2.78 1.70 -29.23
N GLY A 118 -3.91 2.43 -29.25
CA GLY A 118 -3.93 3.85 -28.94
C GLY A 118 -5.26 4.34 -28.40
N PHE A 119 -5.41 5.66 -28.44
CA PHE A 119 -6.59 6.38 -27.99
C PHE A 119 -7.08 7.32 -29.06
N ILE A 120 -8.40 7.45 -29.15
CA ILE A 120 -9.07 8.48 -29.94
C ILE A 120 -9.53 9.57 -28.97
N LEU A 121 -9.00 10.76 -29.15
CA LEU A 121 -9.26 11.95 -28.37
C LEU A 121 -10.02 12.95 -29.22
N SER A 122 -10.91 13.74 -28.62
CA SER A 122 -11.56 14.84 -29.33
C SER A 122 -11.91 15.98 -28.38
N ASN A 123 -12.21 17.17 -28.91
CA ASN A 123 -12.80 18.23 -28.08
C ASN A 123 -14.31 18.07 -27.87
N SER A 124 -14.87 16.91 -28.25
CA SER A 124 -16.31 16.63 -28.17
C SER A 124 -16.61 15.15 -27.90
N TYR A 125 -17.74 14.62 -28.38
CA TYR A 125 -18.10 13.20 -28.27
C TYR A 125 -18.07 12.50 -29.63
N ILE A 126 -17.72 11.22 -29.62
CA ILE A 126 -17.57 10.37 -30.81
C ILE A 126 -18.82 9.51 -31.01
N GLU A 127 -19.22 8.75 -29.99
CA GLU A 127 -20.47 7.99 -29.99
C GLU A 127 -21.54 8.71 -29.16
N ASN A 128 -22.81 8.47 -29.49
CA ASN A 128 -23.95 9.07 -28.81
C ASN A 128 -23.84 8.95 -27.29
N LEU A 129 -24.00 10.09 -26.63
CA LEU A 129 -23.95 10.20 -25.18
C LEU A 129 -25.16 9.52 -24.56
N GLY A 130 -24.90 8.55 -23.67
CA GLY A 130 -25.92 7.77 -22.99
C GLY A 130 -25.43 7.27 -21.63
N ASN A 131 -26.23 6.44 -20.97
CA ASN A 131 -25.95 6.00 -19.59
C ASN A 131 -24.74 5.05 -19.47
N SER A 132 -24.33 4.42 -20.57
CA SER A 132 -23.17 3.54 -20.65
C SER A 132 -21.87 4.29 -20.95
N VAL A 133 -21.91 5.59 -21.23
CA VAL A 133 -20.77 6.39 -21.70
C VAL A 133 -20.24 7.29 -20.60
N LEU A 134 -18.92 7.40 -20.51
CA LEU A 134 -18.21 8.42 -19.74
C LEU A 134 -17.31 9.25 -20.66
N LEU A 135 -17.26 10.56 -20.42
CA LEU A 135 -16.26 11.45 -21.01
C LEU A 135 -15.22 11.83 -19.95
N LEU A 136 -13.97 11.45 -20.17
CA LEU A 136 -12.85 11.79 -19.29
C LEU A 136 -12.18 13.03 -19.85
N ASP A 137 -12.14 14.12 -19.08
CA ASP A 137 -11.37 15.32 -19.42
C ASP A 137 -9.90 15.10 -19.00
N ILE A 138 -8.99 15.16 -19.97
CA ILE A 138 -7.58 14.77 -19.79
C ILE A 138 -6.64 15.97 -19.93
N ASN A 139 -5.77 16.14 -18.95
CA ASN A 139 -4.69 17.12 -18.99
C ASN A 139 -3.44 16.56 -19.68
N PHE A 140 -2.96 17.27 -20.70
CA PHE A 140 -1.69 17.01 -21.36
C PHE A 140 -0.65 18.06 -21.00
N ALA A 141 0.59 17.61 -20.79
CA ALA A 141 1.70 18.53 -20.65
C ALA A 141 2.08 19.08 -22.05
N ARG A 142 2.64 20.29 -22.10
CA ARG A 142 2.91 20.97 -23.39
C ARG A 142 3.90 20.20 -24.27
N GLU A 143 4.87 19.54 -23.64
CA GLU A 143 5.85 18.70 -24.33
C GLU A 143 5.23 17.45 -24.96
N GLU A 144 4.04 17.04 -24.55
CA GLU A 144 3.33 15.88 -25.10
C GLU A 144 2.51 16.24 -26.34
N TYR A 145 2.32 17.53 -26.66
CA TYR A 145 1.49 17.94 -27.81
C TYR A 145 2.02 17.40 -29.14
N SER A 146 3.34 17.21 -29.25
CA SER A 146 3.97 16.61 -30.44
C SER A 146 3.75 15.10 -30.57
N ASP A 147 3.31 14.43 -29.51
CA ASP A 147 3.04 12.99 -29.50
C ASP A 147 1.64 12.65 -30.04
N LEU A 148 0.80 13.67 -30.27
CA LEU A 148 -0.55 13.50 -30.81
C LEU A 148 -0.57 13.69 -32.33
N THR A 149 -1.22 12.77 -33.04
CA THR A 149 -1.52 12.94 -34.47
C THR A 149 -2.91 13.55 -34.61
N ILE A 150 -2.99 14.84 -34.95
CA ILE A 150 -4.25 15.57 -35.11
C ILE A 150 -4.82 15.34 -36.51
N GLU A 151 -6.07 14.90 -36.59
CA GLU A 151 -6.84 14.74 -37.82
C GLU A 151 -8.19 15.46 -37.68
N ASN A 152 -8.33 16.60 -38.35
CA ASN A 152 -9.54 17.44 -38.32
C ASN A 152 -10.00 17.79 -36.90
N ASP A 153 -11.05 17.13 -36.40
CA ASP A 153 -11.76 17.36 -35.14
C ASP A 153 -11.37 16.36 -34.02
N HIS A 154 -10.49 15.42 -34.31
CA HIS A 154 -9.98 14.44 -33.35
C HIS A 154 -8.45 14.31 -33.42
N ALA A 155 -7.90 13.59 -32.45
CA ALA A 155 -6.48 13.30 -32.38
C ALA A 155 -6.25 11.87 -31.90
N TYR A 156 -5.14 11.28 -32.32
CA TYR A 156 -4.71 9.97 -31.87
C TYR A 156 -3.53 10.07 -30.93
N TYR A 157 -3.56 9.31 -29.84
CA TYR A 157 -2.50 9.25 -28.85
C TYR A 157 -2.18 7.81 -28.46
N PHE A 158 -0.91 7.41 -28.50
CA PHE A 158 -0.52 5.99 -28.46
C PHE A 158 0.32 5.62 -27.23
N ARG A 159 0.35 6.50 -26.23
CA ARG A 159 1.02 6.24 -24.96
C ARG A 159 -0.03 6.07 -23.86
N PRO A 160 0.22 5.23 -22.84
CA PRO A 160 -0.64 5.19 -21.66
C PRO A 160 -0.73 6.56 -20.96
N ILE A 161 -1.83 6.81 -20.25
CA ILE A 161 -2.09 8.07 -19.53
C ILE A 161 -2.30 7.74 -18.05
N PRO A 162 -1.54 8.29 -17.09
CA PRO A 162 -1.76 8.02 -15.67
C PRO A 162 -3.06 8.67 -15.19
N ILE A 163 -3.71 8.09 -14.18
CA ILE A 163 -4.98 8.66 -13.65
C ILE A 163 -4.80 10.05 -13.04
N SER A 164 -3.57 10.47 -12.74
CA SER A 164 -3.22 11.85 -12.37
C SER A 164 -3.55 12.88 -13.46
N ARG A 165 -3.78 12.46 -14.71
CA ARG A 165 -4.18 13.38 -15.80
C ARG A 165 -5.69 13.56 -15.93
N ILE A 166 -6.49 12.78 -15.23
CA ILE A 166 -7.95 12.92 -15.29
C ILE A 166 -8.35 14.14 -14.47
N LYS A 167 -8.78 15.21 -15.16
CA LYS A 167 -9.28 16.44 -14.56
C LYS A 167 -10.63 16.24 -13.90
N CYS A 168 -11.55 15.64 -14.66
CA CYS A 168 -12.85 15.18 -14.20
C CYS A 168 -13.45 14.15 -15.16
N MET A 169 -14.55 13.52 -14.76
CA MET A 169 -15.29 12.55 -15.55
C MET A 169 -16.75 12.97 -15.61
N TYR A 170 -17.30 13.13 -16.80
CA TYR A 170 -18.71 13.46 -16.98
C TYR A 170 -19.55 12.20 -17.12
N ALA A 171 -20.54 12.08 -16.26
CA ALA A 171 -21.59 11.06 -16.31
C ALA A 171 -22.89 11.67 -16.80
N SER A 172 -23.77 10.85 -17.38
CA SER A 172 -25.08 11.28 -17.88
C SER A 172 -25.97 11.88 -16.79
N ASP A 173 -26.01 11.25 -15.61
CA ASP A 173 -26.83 11.65 -14.47
C ASP A 173 -26.22 11.25 -13.10
N THR A 174 -26.87 11.70 -12.03
CA THR A 174 -26.49 11.41 -10.63
C THR A 174 -26.53 9.92 -10.31
N LYS A 175 -27.41 9.14 -10.96
CA LYS A 175 -27.52 7.70 -10.71
C LYS A 175 -26.28 6.99 -11.23
N VAL A 176 -25.87 7.25 -12.47
CA VAL A 176 -24.66 6.69 -13.07
C VAL A 176 -23.43 7.09 -12.27
N LYS A 177 -23.34 8.35 -11.83
CA LYS A 177 -22.29 8.81 -10.90
C LYS A 177 -22.21 7.96 -9.63
N ASN A 178 -23.34 7.79 -8.94
CA ASN A 178 -23.38 7.01 -7.71
C ASN A 178 -23.05 5.53 -7.93
N ASP A 179 -23.54 4.95 -9.03
CA ASP A 179 -23.26 3.55 -9.39
C ASP A 179 -21.76 3.34 -9.62
N ILE A 180 -21.07 4.27 -10.29
CA ILE A 180 -19.61 4.22 -10.48
C ILE A 180 -18.88 4.18 -9.14
N ILE A 181 -19.20 5.11 -8.24
CA ILE A 181 -18.51 5.26 -6.96
C ILE A 181 -18.73 4.01 -6.08
N LEU A 182 -19.99 3.57 -5.95
CA LEU A 182 -20.34 2.42 -5.12
C LEU A 182 -19.77 1.10 -5.67
N THR A 183 -19.80 0.91 -7.00
CA THR A 183 -19.26 -0.29 -7.64
C THR A 183 -17.74 -0.36 -7.51
N ALA A 184 -17.04 0.77 -7.73
CA ALA A 184 -15.59 0.83 -7.58
C ALA A 184 -15.15 0.47 -6.15
N LEU A 185 -15.87 0.98 -5.14
CA LEU A 185 -15.61 0.67 -3.74
C LEU A 185 -15.91 -0.79 -3.37
N SER A 186 -16.95 -1.38 -3.94
CA SER A 186 -17.40 -2.75 -3.61
C SER A 186 -16.56 -3.84 -4.27
N ASN A 187 -16.02 -3.57 -5.46
CA ASN A 187 -15.29 -4.55 -6.28
C ASN A 187 -13.77 -4.32 -6.33
N ASP A 188 -13.21 -3.53 -5.41
CA ASP A 188 -11.79 -3.15 -5.40
C ASP A 188 -11.29 -2.52 -6.72
N GLY A 189 -12.19 -1.84 -7.45
CA GLY A 189 -11.94 -1.17 -8.73
C GLY A 189 -11.17 0.15 -8.63
N GLY A 190 -10.43 0.36 -7.54
CA GLY A 190 -9.82 1.63 -7.17
C GLY A 190 -10.75 2.54 -6.37
N ILE A 191 -10.18 3.61 -5.80
CA ILE A 191 -10.93 4.66 -5.09
C ILE A 191 -11.15 5.81 -6.07
N ILE A 192 -12.43 6.16 -6.30
CA ILE A 192 -12.83 7.26 -7.17
C ILE A 192 -13.47 8.34 -6.28
N PRO A 193 -12.88 9.55 -6.17
CA PRO A 193 -13.51 10.66 -5.45
C PRO A 193 -14.85 11.03 -6.07
N ASP A 194 -15.85 11.28 -5.23
CA ASP A 194 -17.15 11.79 -5.69
C ASP A 194 -17.03 13.07 -6.51
N SER A 195 -16.16 13.98 -6.07
CA SER A 195 -15.89 15.25 -6.74
C SER A 195 -15.16 15.12 -8.08
N LEU A 196 -14.60 13.95 -8.39
CA LEU A 196 -13.99 13.69 -9.69
C LEU A 196 -15.05 13.37 -10.75
N VAL A 197 -16.23 12.90 -10.34
CA VAL A 197 -17.35 12.58 -11.23
C VAL A 197 -18.36 13.74 -11.23
N VAL A 198 -18.51 14.38 -12.38
CA VAL A 198 -19.41 15.50 -12.62
C VAL A 198 -20.69 14.98 -13.28
N GLU A 199 -21.82 15.52 -12.83
CA GLU A 199 -23.14 15.19 -13.36
C GLU A 199 -23.43 15.99 -14.64
N HIS A 200 -24.03 15.31 -15.60
CA HIS A 200 -24.36 15.81 -16.94
C HIS A 200 -23.14 16.09 -17.82
N PHE A 201 -23.31 15.83 -19.11
CA PHE A 201 -22.29 16.16 -20.10
C PHE A 201 -22.20 17.68 -20.31
N PRO A 202 -21.02 18.21 -20.66
CA PRO A 202 -20.86 19.61 -21.01
C PRO A 202 -21.86 20.07 -22.08
N ALA A 203 -22.36 21.30 -21.96
CA ALA A 203 -23.25 21.87 -22.96
C ALA A 203 -22.51 22.21 -24.26
N GLY A 204 -23.18 22.09 -25.40
CA GLY A 204 -22.65 22.51 -26.70
C GLY A 204 -21.66 21.53 -27.35
N LEU A 205 -21.55 20.30 -26.83
CA LEU A 205 -20.81 19.24 -27.51
C LEU A 205 -21.54 18.80 -28.80
N GLN A 206 -20.76 18.52 -29.84
CA GLN A 206 -21.23 18.07 -31.15
C GLN A 206 -20.67 16.67 -31.49
N ALA A 207 -21.39 15.88 -32.27
CA ALA A 207 -20.87 14.58 -32.71
C ALA A 207 -19.65 14.78 -33.62
N VAL A 208 -18.54 14.11 -33.29
CA VAL A 208 -17.32 14.05 -34.07
C VAL A 208 -17.33 12.80 -34.93
N GLN A 209 -17.06 12.98 -36.23
CA GLN A 209 -16.83 11.85 -37.12
C GLN A 209 -15.34 11.56 -37.15
N PHE A 210 -14.96 10.33 -36.85
CA PHE A 210 -13.57 9.90 -36.96
C PHE A 210 -13.45 8.81 -38.03
N HIS A 211 -12.23 8.66 -38.54
CA HIS A 211 -11.88 7.61 -39.48
C HIS A 211 -10.92 6.62 -38.83
N ASN A 212 -10.72 5.46 -39.46
CA ASN A 212 -9.68 4.56 -38.98
C ASN A 212 -8.31 5.17 -39.26
N PHE A 213 -7.44 5.17 -38.25
CA PHE A 213 -6.08 5.68 -38.38
C PHE A 213 -5.35 4.94 -39.51
N SER A 214 -4.85 5.70 -40.49
CA SER A 214 -4.20 5.16 -41.70
C SER A 214 -2.67 5.32 -41.70
N GLY A 215 -2.11 5.94 -40.67
CA GLY A 215 -0.67 6.20 -40.58
C GLY A 215 0.16 4.95 -40.26
N GLU A 216 1.37 4.88 -40.82
CA GLU A 216 2.39 3.96 -40.34
C GLU A 216 2.89 4.42 -38.97
N GLN A 217 2.69 3.61 -37.94
CA GLN A 217 3.29 3.86 -36.64
C GLN A 217 4.27 2.77 -36.24
N SER A 218 5.42 3.21 -35.72
CA SER A 218 6.28 2.34 -34.94
C SER A 218 5.51 1.91 -33.69
N LYS A 219 5.01 0.66 -33.70
CA LYS A 219 4.33 0.07 -32.55
C LYS A 219 5.34 -0.08 -31.40
N ILE A 220 5.32 0.87 -30.46
CA ILE A 220 6.09 0.76 -29.22
C ILE A 220 5.29 -0.14 -28.28
N ASP A 221 5.89 -1.25 -27.84
CA ASP A 221 5.30 -2.13 -26.82
C ASP A 221 5.55 -1.57 -25.42
N TYR A 222 4.48 -1.21 -24.73
CA TYR A 222 4.52 -0.67 -23.36
C TYR A 222 4.37 -1.72 -22.26
N SER A 223 4.30 -3.01 -22.60
CA SER A 223 4.02 -4.09 -21.63
C SER A 223 4.99 -4.09 -20.45
N SER A 224 6.28 -3.87 -20.70
CA SER A 224 7.30 -3.86 -19.64
C SER A 224 7.19 -2.64 -18.72
N GLN A 225 6.89 -1.47 -19.28
CA GLN A 225 6.71 -0.20 -18.58
C GLN A 225 5.43 -0.23 -17.74
N LEU A 226 4.35 -0.80 -18.28
CA LEU A 226 3.09 -1.02 -17.56
C LEU A 226 3.29 -1.97 -16.37
N LEU A 227 4.04 -3.06 -16.56
CA LEU A 227 4.37 -3.96 -15.45
C LEU A 227 5.21 -3.27 -14.38
N LYS A 228 6.23 -2.49 -14.79
CA LYS A 228 7.05 -1.70 -13.86
C LYS A 228 6.18 -0.70 -13.08
N TYR A 229 5.32 0.04 -13.77
CA TYR A 229 4.41 1.02 -13.18
C TYR A 229 3.47 0.40 -12.13
N ASP A 230 2.85 -0.75 -12.44
CA ASP A 230 2.01 -1.52 -11.53
C ASP A 230 2.77 -1.91 -10.24
N LYS A 231 4.02 -2.36 -10.37
CA LYS A 231 4.87 -2.75 -9.23
C LYS A 231 5.30 -1.55 -8.38
N VAL A 232 5.72 -0.46 -9.01
CA VAL A 232 6.13 0.75 -8.28
C VAL A 232 4.92 1.35 -7.54
N LEU A 233 3.75 1.50 -8.19
CA LEU A 233 2.53 1.92 -7.49
C LEU A 233 2.16 0.98 -6.33
N GLY A 234 2.33 -0.33 -6.52
CA GLY A 234 2.10 -1.33 -5.49
C GLY A 234 2.97 -1.11 -4.25
N THR A 235 4.20 -0.65 -4.44
CA THR A 235 5.12 -0.28 -3.35
C THR A 235 4.53 0.84 -2.49
N PHE A 236 4.06 1.92 -3.10
CA PHE A 236 3.48 3.06 -2.38
C PHE A 236 2.18 2.69 -1.68
N ALA A 237 1.28 1.99 -2.37
CA ALA A 237 0.02 1.54 -1.78
C ALA A 237 0.25 0.62 -0.59
N PHE A 238 1.24 -0.28 -0.67
CA PHE A 238 1.53 -1.20 0.43
C PHE A 238 2.36 -0.56 1.55
N LEU A 239 3.18 0.46 1.28
CA LEU A 239 3.82 1.23 2.35
C LEU A 239 2.81 2.07 3.14
N LYS A 240 1.76 2.58 2.48
CA LYS A 240 0.70 3.36 3.13
C LYS A 240 0.15 2.62 4.35
N ASN A 241 -0.11 3.36 5.42
CA ASN A 241 -0.64 2.86 6.69
C ASN A 241 0.29 1.90 7.48
N TYR A 242 1.54 1.67 7.08
CA TYR A 242 2.48 0.83 7.84
C TYR A 242 2.58 1.26 9.31
N SER A 243 2.78 2.56 9.55
CA SER A 243 2.85 3.11 10.91
C SER A 243 1.52 3.00 11.67
N LEU A 244 0.37 3.05 10.98
CA LEU A 244 -0.93 2.82 11.60
C LEU A 244 -1.08 1.37 12.08
N LEU A 245 -0.67 0.40 11.26
CA LEU A 245 -0.70 -1.04 11.61
C LEU A 245 0.16 -1.35 12.85
N LEU A 246 1.23 -0.59 13.06
CA LEU A 246 2.15 -0.78 14.18
C LEU A 246 1.89 0.14 15.36
N SER A 247 0.85 0.99 15.30
CA SER A 247 0.61 2.05 16.28
C SER A 247 0.53 1.55 17.73
N ASN A 248 -0.08 0.38 17.95
CA ASN A 248 -0.16 -0.25 19.28
C ASN A 248 1.20 -0.65 19.85
N ARG A 249 2.18 -0.94 18.98
CA ARG A 249 3.53 -1.37 19.37
C ARG A 249 4.50 -0.20 19.43
N THR A 250 4.37 0.76 18.51
CA THR A 250 5.27 1.93 18.43
C THR A 250 4.81 3.08 19.30
N ASN A 251 3.58 3.03 19.84
CA ASN A 251 2.96 4.15 20.54
C ASN A 251 2.96 5.43 19.68
N ALA A 252 2.84 5.26 18.36
CA ALA A 252 2.89 6.35 17.40
C ALA A 252 1.88 6.11 16.27
N LEU A 253 1.20 7.17 15.86
CA LEU A 253 0.18 7.17 14.83
C LEU A 253 0.60 8.13 13.71
N SER A 254 0.82 7.58 12.52
CA SER A 254 1.04 8.34 11.28
C SER A 254 0.44 7.56 10.10
N PRO A 255 -0.32 8.21 9.19
CA PRO A 255 -0.87 7.56 8.01
C PRO A 255 0.19 7.28 6.93
N ILE A 256 1.20 8.15 6.85
CA ILE A 256 2.28 8.09 5.87
C ILE A 256 3.59 7.84 6.62
N PRO A 257 4.24 6.68 6.40
CA PRO A 257 5.48 6.36 7.09
C PRO A 257 6.69 7.01 6.38
N ASP A 258 7.84 7.11 7.05
CA ASP A 258 9.00 7.85 6.53
C ASP A 258 9.52 7.26 5.20
N HIS A 259 9.51 5.93 5.05
CA HIS A 259 9.92 5.28 3.82
C HIS A 259 9.05 5.61 2.61
N TYR A 260 7.78 5.96 2.83
CA TYR A 260 6.94 6.46 1.74
C TYR A 260 7.53 7.74 1.16
N LEU A 261 8.00 8.66 2.01
CA LEU A 261 8.61 9.92 1.59
C LEU A 261 10.00 9.70 0.96
N TYR A 262 10.82 8.80 1.51
CA TYR A 262 12.10 8.44 0.90
C TYR A 262 11.93 7.77 -0.47
N ALA A 263 10.89 6.95 -0.65
CA ALA A 263 10.56 6.36 -1.94
C ALA A 263 10.14 7.44 -2.97
N ILE A 264 9.46 8.50 -2.54
CA ILE A 264 9.17 9.65 -3.42
C ILE A 264 10.47 10.35 -3.83
N GLN A 265 11.39 10.60 -2.90
CA GLN A 265 12.69 11.22 -3.20
C GLN A 265 13.48 10.41 -4.24
N ALA A 266 13.46 9.08 -4.14
CA ALA A 266 14.09 8.19 -5.12
C ALA A 266 13.51 8.29 -6.54
N LEU A 267 12.30 8.83 -6.70
CA LEU A 267 11.68 9.11 -8.01
C LEU A 267 11.88 10.56 -8.45
N ASN A 268 11.89 11.49 -7.49
CA ASN A 268 11.95 12.93 -7.71
C ASN A 268 12.71 13.63 -6.57
N ASP A 269 14.03 13.69 -6.72
CA ASP A 269 14.92 14.34 -5.75
C ASP A 269 14.67 15.85 -5.60
N ALA A 270 14.03 16.49 -6.60
CA ALA A 270 13.69 17.91 -6.57
C ALA A 270 12.41 18.21 -5.78
N MET A 271 11.67 17.19 -5.33
CA MET A 271 10.44 17.39 -4.57
C MET A 271 10.78 18.00 -3.20
N PRO A 272 10.19 19.16 -2.85
CA PRO A 272 10.53 19.91 -1.63
C PRO A 272 9.95 19.23 -0.39
N LEU A 273 10.49 18.07 -0.03
CA LEU A 273 10.17 17.35 1.18
C LEU A 273 11.06 17.87 2.30
N LYS A 274 10.46 18.20 3.45
CA LYS A 274 11.19 18.67 4.65
C LYS A 274 11.91 17.54 5.39
N THR A 275 11.77 16.30 4.93
CA THR A 275 12.45 15.14 5.50
C THR A 275 13.96 15.21 5.24
N VAL A 276 14.75 14.99 6.29
CA VAL A 276 16.21 14.89 6.16
C VAL A 276 16.51 13.68 5.29
N LYS A 277 17.14 13.90 4.13
CA LYS A 277 17.48 12.83 3.18
C LYS A 277 18.30 11.76 3.89
N ASN A 278 17.89 10.50 3.72
CA ASN A 278 18.66 9.34 4.15
C ASN A 278 19.13 8.60 2.90
N ASP A 279 20.35 8.90 2.46
CA ASP A 279 20.89 8.41 1.18
C ASP A 279 20.87 6.89 1.07
N ARG A 280 21.03 6.16 2.18
CA ARG A 280 20.95 4.70 2.19
C ARG A 280 19.55 4.18 1.87
N ILE A 281 18.51 4.80 2.45
CA ILE A 281 17.12 4.40 2.20
C ILE A 281 16.70 4.83 0.80
N VAL A 282 17.05 6.05 0.39
CA VAL A 282 16.77 6.54 -0.96
C VAL A 282 17.43 5.64 -2.00
N SER A 283 18.69 5.27 -1.82
CA SER A 283 19.41 4.36 -2.73
C SER A 283 18.75 2.97 -2.80
N PHE A 284 18.22 2.45 -1.69
CA PHE A 284 17.43 1.20 -1.73
C PHE A 284 16.24 1.31 -2.69
N TYR A 285 15.49 2.42 -2.64
CA TYR A 285 14.34 2.64 -3.52
C TYR A 285 14.74 2.94 -4.96
N GLU A 286 15.82 3.71 -5.19
CA GLU A 286 16.36 3.96 -6.52
C GLU A 286 16.73 2.65 -7.23
N GLN A 287 17.36 1.73 -6.49
CA GLN A 287 17.74 0.41 -6.97
C GLN A 287 16.52 -0.50 -7.19
N LEU A 288 15.54 -0.49 -6.28
CA LEU A 288 14.30 -1.25 -6.43
C LEU A 288 13.50 -0.80 -7.65
N PHE A 289 13.42 0.51 -7.89
CA PHE A 289 12.67 1.07 -9.01
C PHE A 289 13.45 1.03 -10.32
N ASN A 290 14.77 0.88 -10.29
CA ASN A 290 15.61 0.81 -11.49
C ASN A 290 16.53 -0.42 -11.45
N VAL A 291 15.92 -1.62 -11.47
CA VAL A 291 16.57 -2.94 -11.36
C VAL A 291 17.74 -3.18 -12.35
N ASN A 292 17.91 -2.33 -13.36
CA ASN A 292 19.00 -2.40 -14.33
C ASN A 292 20.27 -1.61 -13.94
N ASN A 293 20.26 -0.86 -12.83
CA ASN A 293 21.42 -0.11 -12.36
C ASN A 293 22.33 -1.00 -11.51
N SER A 294 23.63 -0.66 -11.45
CA SER A 294 24.66 -1.41 -10.72
C SER A 294 24.38 -1.48 -9.22
N ILE A 295 23.66 -2.52 -8.80
CA ILE A 295 23.37 -2.77 -7.39
C ILE A 295 24.62 -3.35 -6.74
N GLU A 296 25.17 -2.62 -5.76
CA GLU A 296 26.42 -3.00 -5.10
C GLU A 296 26.31 -4.27 -4.25
N ASN A 297 25.13 -4.57 -3.69
CA ASN A 297 24.89 -5.75 -2.86
C ASN A 297 24.29 -6.90 -3.70
N PRO A 298 25.02 -8.00 -3.96
CA PRO A 298 24.55 -9.08 -4.83
C PRO A 298 23.28 -9.78 -4.32
N LEU A 299 23.14 -9.94 -3.00
CA LEU A 299 21.96 -10.55 -2.38
C LEU A 299 20.72 -9.68 -2.59
N LEU A 300 20.88 -8.37 -2.42
CA LEU A 300 19.79 -7.41 -2.62
C LEU A 300 19.43 -7.30 -4.11
N ASN A 301 20.42 -7.34 -5.01
CA ASN A 301 20.20 -7.37 -6.45
C ASN A 301 19.34 -8.56 -6.86
N TRP A 302 19.70 -9.76 -6.38
CA TRP A 302 18.90 -10.96 -6.65
C TRP A 302 17.48 -10.81 -6.12
N LEU A 303 17.28 -10.26 -4.92
CA LEU A 303 15.94 -10.01 -4.39
C LEU A 303 15.13 -9.09 -5.29
N PHE A 304 15.69 -7.97 -5.74
CA PHE A 304 15.01 -7.00 -6.62
C PHE A 304 14.66 -7.60 -7.98
N GLN A 305 15.59 -8.32 -8.60
CA GLN A 305 15.33 -9.08 -9.82
C GLN A 305 14.24 -10.12 -9.60
N ARG A 306 14.27 -10.82 -8.47
CA ARG A 306 13.34 -11.89 -8.18
C ARG A 306 11.91 -11.40 -7.91
N VAL A 307 11.74 -10.29 -7.18
CA VAL A 307 10.41 -9.69 -6.95
C VAL A 307 9.86 -9.02 -8.20
N ALA A 308 10.72 -8.65 -9.16
CA ALA A 308 10.28 -8.19 -10.48
C ALA A 308 9.64 -9.32 -11.30
N LEU A 309 9.95 -10.59 -11.00
CA LEU A 309 9.27 -11.72 -11.64
C LEU A 309 7.85 -11.89 -11.09
N SER A 310 6.87 -12.02 -11.98
CA SER A 310 5.47 -12.29 -11.64
C SER A 310 5.25 -13.77 -11.32
N LYS A 311 6.06 -14.34 -10.40
CA LYS A 311 6.00 -15.75 -9.97
C LYS A 311 6.18 -15.89 -8.46
N ASN A 312 5.42 -16.80 -7.84
CA ASN A 312 5.54 -17.15 -6.41
C ASN A 312 6.94 -17.60 -6.04
N PHE A 313 7.34 -17.35 -4.79
CA PHE A 313 8.60 -17.88 -4.26
C PHE A 313 8.49 -19.39 -4.01
N SER A 314 9.47 -20.16 -4.50
CA SER A 314 9.51 -21.62 -4.44
C SER A 314 10.69 -22.13 -3.62
N ASP A 315 10.96 -23.44 -3.68
CA ASP A 315 12.12 -24.05 -3.00
C ASP A 315 13.39 -23.93 -3.85
N GLU A 316 13.27 -23.81 -5.18
CA GLU A 316 14.38 -23.46 -6.07
C GLU A 316 14.96 -22.09 -5.69
N ASP A 317 14.10 -21.13 -5.37
CA ASP A 317 14.53 -19.81 -4.89
C ASP A 317 15.33 -19.87 -3.58
N ILE A 318 15.06 -20.86 -2.72
CA ILE A 318 15.84 -21.10 -1.50
C ILE A 318 17.25 -21.57 -1.88
N GLN A 319 17.36 -22.49 -2.85
CA GLN A 319 18.65 -23.02 -3.31
C GLN A 319 19.49 -21.93 -3.97
N GLU A 320 18.91 -21.16 -4.89
CA GLU A 320 19.61 -20.04 -5.56
C GLU A 320 20.09 -19.00 -4.54
N PHE A 321 19.22 -18.58 -3.62
CA PHE A 321 19.60 -17.59 -2.60
C PHE A 321 20.67 -18.15 -1.64
N GLN A 322 20.61 -19.44 -1.32
CA GLN A 322 21.62 -20.11 -0.50
C GLN A 322 23.00 -20.10 -1.18
N GLU A 323 23.05 -20.44 -2.47
CA GLU A 323 24.30 -20.44 -3.25
C GLU A 323 24.91 -19.03 -3.31
N LEU A 324 24.09 -18.00 -3.55
CA LEU A 324 24.55 -16.62 -3.51
C LEU A 324 25.09 -16.24 -2.13
N LEU A 325 24.42 -16.63 -1.05
CA LEU A 325 24.87 -16.34 0.31
C LEU A 325 26.21 -17.03 0.59
N ILE A 326 26.41 -18.27 0.14
CA ILE A 326 27.69 -18.98 0.28
C ILE A 326 28.82 -18.26 -0.48
N ASN A 327 28.53 -17.75 -1.69
CA ASN A 327 29.53 -17.14 -2.56
C ASN A 327 29.92 -15.73 -2.14
N PHE A 328 29.00 -14.96 -1.57
CA PHE A 328 29.21 -13.52 -1.30
C PHE A 328 29.36 -13.17 0.19
N SER A 329 28.86 -13.99 1.11
CA SER A 329 29.03 -13.75 2.54
C SER A 329 30.49 -13.95 2.95
N LYS A 330 31.06 -12.95 3.62
CA LYS A 330 32.42 -13.01 4.16
C LYS A 330 32.51 -13.82 5.46
N ASN A 331 31.40 -14.03 6.14
CA ASN A 331 31.35 -14.61 7.48
C ASN A 331 30.88 -16.07 7.42
N GLN A 332 31.81 -17.02 7.59
CA GLN A 332 31.52 -18.44 7.51
C GLN A 332 30.57 -18.94 8.60
N GLU A 333 30.63 -18.39 9.81
CA GLU A 333 29.71 -18.77 10.90
C GLU A 333 28.29 -18.33 10.58
N PHE A 334 28.14 -17.09 10.12
CA PHE A 334 26.86 -16.57 9.64
C PHE A 334 26.33 -17.41 8.47
N THR A 335 27.17 -17.77 7.50
CA THR A 335 26.77 -18.61 6.36
C THR A 335 26.24 -19.97 6.82
N LYS A 336 26.94 -20.66 7.75
CA LYS A 336 26.47 -21.94 8.30
C LYS A 336 25.12 -21.80 9.03
N ALA A 337 24.97 -20.76 9.85
CA ALA A 337 23.70 -20.48 10.53
C ALA A 337 22.58 -20.16 9.52
N SER A 338 22.88 -19.41 8.47
CA SER A 338 21.96 -19.01 7.42
C SER A 338 21.46 -20.19 6.60
N ILE A 339 22.32 -21.17 6.30
CA ILE A 339 21.90 -22.41 5.61
C ILE A 339 20.86 -23.16 6.44
N ASN A 340 21.08 -23.31 7.75
CA ASN A 340 20.10 -23.95 8.64
C ASN A 340 18.77 -23.17 8.68
N ILE A 341 18.86 -21.84 8.69
CA ILE A 341 17.71 -20.93 8.61
C ILE A 341 16.92 -21.15 7.31
N LEU A 342 17.60 -21.19 6.16
CA LEU A 342 17.00 -21.39 4.84
C LEU A 342 16.32 -22.77 4.73
N GLN A 343 16.95 -23.81 5.28
CA GLN A 343 16.36 -25.14 5.40
C GLN A 343 15.13 -25.17 6.31
N SER A 344 15.09 -24.35 7.37
CA SER A 344 13.88 -24.21 8.20
C SER A 344 12.75 -23.49 7.47
N LEU A 345 13.03 -22.59 6.51
CA LEU A 345 11.99 -21.86 5.76
C LEU A 345 11.18 -22.74 4.81
N SER A 346 11.76 -23.84 4.31
CA SER A 346 11.03 -24.83 3.51
C SER A 346 9.95 -25.53 4.34
N LYS A 347 10.11 -25.59 5.68
CA LYS A 347 9.14 -26.17 6.62
C LYS A 347 8.14 -25.10 7.09
N SER A 348 6.86 -25.27 6.77
CA SER A 348 5.79 -24.30 7.06
C SER A 348 5.66 -23.91 8.55
N LEU A 349 5.82 -24.86 9.47
CA LEU A 349 5.66 -24.66 10.92
C LEU A 349 6.79 -23.84 11.57
N GLU A 350 7.98 -23.78 10.96
CA GLU A 350 9.15 -23.15 11.57
C GLU A 350 9.34 -21.68 11.18
N ARG A 351 8.62 -21.21 10.15
CA ARG A 351 8.87 -19.90 9.49
C ARG A 351 8.89 -18.70 10.43
N LYS A 352 8.00 -18.64 11.43
CA LYS A 352 7.96 -17.51 12.39
C LYS A 352 9.15 -17.52 13.35
N ASN A 353 9.59 -18.71 13.77
CA ASN A 353 10.73 -18.87 14.67
C ASN A 353 12.09 -18.60 13.99
N VAL A 354 12.13 -18.63 12.65
CA VAL A 354 13.33 -18.30 11.88
C VAL A 354 13.70 -16.82 12.02
N LEU A 355 12.71 -15.92 12.10
CA LEU A 355 12.96 -14.48 12.12
C LEU A 355 13.74 -14.03 13.36
N SER A 356 13.41 -14.59 14.54
CA SER A 356 14.17 -14.29 15.76
C SER A 356 15.61 -14.81 15.68
N LYS A 357 15.84 -15.97 15.05
CA LYS A 357 17.19 -16.51 14.78
C LYS A 357 18.01 -15.63 13.84
N ILE A 358 17.38 -14.99 12.85
CA ILE A 358 18.05 -14.03 11.95
C ILE A 358 18.43 -12.78 12.73
N LEU A 359 17.51 -12.25 13.55
CA LEU A 359 17.74 -11.02 14.32
C LEU A 359 18.85 -11.16 15.38
N SER A 360 19.08 -12.37 15.90
CA SER A 360 20.19 -12.64 16.82
C SER A 360 21.56 -12.69 16.15
N GLN A 361 21.64 -12.68 14.81
CA GLN A 361 22.92 -12.68 14.10
C GLN A 361 23.56 -11.29 14.10
N ASN A 362 24.88 -11.26 14.21
CA ASN A 362 25.68 -10.03 14.11
C ASN A 362 26.41 -9.97 12.77
N ASP A 363 25.65 -9.82 11.69
CA ASP A 363 26.16 -9.71 10.33
C ASP A 363 25.42 -8.64 9.53
N ALA A 364 26.06 -8.05 8.52
CA ALA A 364 25.44 -7.07 7.62
C ALA A 364 24.46 -7.73 6.65
N ASP A 365 24.76 -8.96 6.21
CA ASP A 365 23.95 -9.72 5.25
C ASP A 365 22.65 -10.26 5.87
N LYS A 366 22.50 -10.15 7.21
CA LYS A 366 21.25 -10.47 7.91
C LYS A 366 20.07 -9.66 7.38
N PHE A 367 20.29 -8.46 6.87
CA PHE A 367 19.26 -7.63 6.28
C PHE A 367 18.61 -8.33 5.08
N SER A 368 19.42 -8.72 4.08
CA SER A 368 18.93 -9.42 2.88
C SER A 368 18.28 -10.76 3.22
N LEU A 369 18.87 -11.53 4.16
CA LEU A 369 18.27 -12.78 4.63
C LEU A 369 16.90 -12.56 5.30
N TYR A 370 16.75 -11.48 6.07
CA TYR A 370 15.48 -11.12 6.71
C TYR A 370 14.40 -10.78 5.67
N LEU A 371 14.75 -9.99 4.65
CA LEU A 371 13.84 -9.67 3.54
C LEU A 371 13.43 -10.94 2.79
N PHE A 372 14.40 -11.81 2.46
CA PHE A 372 14.14 -13.09 1.79
C PHE A 372 13.16 -13.96 2.60
N ALA A 373 13.39 -14.12 3.91
CA ALA A 373 12.57 -14.96 4.76
C ALA A 373 11.08 -14.54 4.77
N LEU A 374 10.83 -13.22 4.77
CA LEU A 374 9.47 -12.68 4.74
C LEU A 374 8.84 -12.76 3.36
N LEU A 375 9.61 -12.51 2.29
CA LEU A 375 9.14 -12.73 0.92
C LEU A 375 8.77 -14.20 0.70
N ARG A 376 9.63 -15.15 1.07
CA ARG A 376 9.34 -16.59 0.96
C ARG A 376 8.08 -17.01 1.72
N SER A 377 7.76 -16.32 2.80
CA SER A 377 6.61 -16.62 3.66
C SER A 377 5.29 -16.00 3.16
N TYR A 378 5.35 -14.82 2.54
CA TYR A 378 4.14 -14.02 2.24
C TYR A 378 3.97 -13.63 0.77
N ALA A 379 5.02 -13.71 -0.06
CA ALA A 379 4.97 -13.37 -1.49
C ALA A 379 4.29 -14.49 -2.30
N ASN A 380 2.96 -14.51 -2.24
CA ASN A 380 2.11 -15.43 -2.98
C ASN A 380 1.06 -14.66 -3.81
N ILE A 381 1.26 -14.61 -5.13
CA ILE A 381 0.41 -13.92 -6.10
C ILE A 381 -1.01 -14.50 -6.11
N ASN A 382 -1.12 -15.82 -5.91
CA ASN A 382 -2.37 -16.57 -5.95
C ASN A 382 -3.17 -16.48 -4.64
N SER A 383 -2.62 -15.83 -3.61
CA SER A 383 -3.38 -15.61 -2.39
C SER A 383 -4.56 -14.68 -2.70
N GLU A 384 -5.78 -15.18 -2.45
CA GLU A 384 -7.01 -14.39 -2.50
C GLU A 384 -6.99 -13.24 -1.48
N ASN A 385 -6.16 -13.36 -0.44
CA ASN A 385 -6.02 -12.35 0.58
C ASN A 385 -4.57 -11.91 0.78
N LYS A 386 -4.09 -11.08 -0.14
CA LYS A 386 -2.77 -10.42 -0.07
C LYS A 386 -2.59 -9.55 1.19
N SER A 387 -3.68 -9.21 1.91
CA SER A 387 -3.61 -8.48 3.19
C SER A 387 -3.24 -9.36 4.40
N ILE A 388 -3.14 -10.69 4.25
CA ILE A 388 -2.72 -11.58 5.36
C ILE A 388 -1.38 -11.15 5.96
N SER A 389 -0.42 -10.77 5.11
CA SER A 389 0.87 -10.25 5.55
C SER A 389 0.72 -9.00 6.41
N ARG A 390 -0.19 -8.09 6.04
CA ARG A 390 -0.48 -6.85 6.76
C ARG A 390 -1.16 -7.09 8.11
N LEU A 391 -1.96 -8.15 8.22
CA LEU A 391 -2.63 -8.55 9.46
C LEU A 391 -1.69 -9.26 10.44
N ASP A 392 -0.80 -10.13 9.93
CA ASP A 392 0.03 -11.01 10.76
C ASP A 392 1.37 -10.36 11.15
N MET A 393 2.04 -9.69 10.20
CA MET A 393 3.38 -9.13 10.41
C MET A 393 3.50 -8.13 11.57
N PRO A 394 2.53 -7.23 11.84
CA PRO A 394 2.65 -6.26 12.93
C PRO A 394 3.00 -6.89 14.29
N GLY A 395 2.57 -8.15 14.51
CA GLY A 395 2.81 -8.90 15.74
C GLY A 395 4.27 -9.32 15.97
N PHE A 396 5.11 -9.40 14.93
CA PHE A 396 6.47 -9.95 15.07
C PHE A 396 7.55 -9.28 14.20
N ILE A 397 7.18 -8.42 13.24
CA ILE A 397 8.14 -7.81 12.30
C ILE A 397 9.17 -6.93 13.03
N ALA A 398 10.42 -6.94 12.60
CA ALA A 398 11.42 -6.02 13.14
C ALA A 398 11.12 -4.60 12.63
N LEU A 399 10.97 -3.63 13.54
CA LEU A 399 10.64 -2.24 13.18
C LEU A 399 11.68 -1.65 12.21
N ILE A 400 12.96 -1.97 12.42
CA ILE A 400 14.07 -1.52 11.57
C ILE A 400 14.03 -2.02 10.12
N TYR A 401 13.29 -3.10 9.83
CA TYR A 401 13.23 -3.73 8.52
C TYR A 401 11.84 -3.70 7.89
N GLY A 402 10.80 -3.38 8.66
CA GLY A 402 9.45 -3.67 8.23
C GLY A 402 8.97 -2.84 7.04
N GLU A 403 9.37 -1.57 6.94
CA GLU A 403 9.05 -0.75 5.78
C GLU A 403 9.70 -1.29 4.49
N TYR A 404 10.94 -1.78 4.55
CA TYR A 404 11.58 -2.43 3.40
C TYR A 404 10.83 -3.69 2.95
N VAL A 405 10.35 -4.49 3.89
CA VAL A 405 9.57 -5.70 3.59
C VAL A 405 8.24 -5.34 2.95
N PHE A 406 7.53 -4.35 3.50
CA PHE A 406 6.26 -3.88 2.97
C PHE A 406 6.44 -3.28 1.57
N ALA A 407 7.51 -2.54 1.34
CA ALA A 407 7.86 -2.05 0.01
C ALA A 407 8.05 -3.19 -0.99
N LEU A 408 8.85 -4.20 -0.64
CA LEU A 408 9.11 -5.36 -1.51
C LEU A 408 7.86 -6.21 -1.78
N LEU A 409 7.00 -6.39 -0.78
CA LEU A 409 5.73 -7.09 -0.96
C LEU A 409 4.77 -6.29 -1.85
N GLY A 410 4.69 -4.98 -1.66
CA GLY A 410 3.93 -4.10 -2.55
C GLY A 410 4.42 -4.18 -4.00
N TYR A 411 5.74 -4.13 -4.19
CA TYR A 411 6.37 -4.30 -5.49
C TYR A 411 6.11 -5.68 -6.11
N PHE A 412 6.14 -6.73 -5.29
CA PHE A 412 5.86 -8.09 -5.73
C PHE A 412 4.40 -8.26 -6.17
N PHE A 413 3.43 -7.79 -5.38
CA PHE A 413 2.01 -7.94 -5.65
C PHE A 413 1.51 -7.07 -6.80
N GLY A 414 2.06 -5.86 -6.96
CA GLY A 414 1.58 -4.88 -7.91
C GLY A 414 0.25 -4.25 -7.48
N TYR A 415 0.05 -2.99 -7.83
CA TYR A 415 -1.09 -2.16 -7.44
C TYR A 415 -2.44 -2.75 -7.84
N LYS A 416 -2.55 -3.30 -9.06
CA LYS A 416 -3.79 -3.83 -9.63
C LYS A 416 -4.43 -4.93 -8.78
N THR A 417 -3.62 -5.67 -8.03
CA THR A 417 -4.09 -6.82 -7.24
C THR A 417 -4.40 -6.49 -5.79
N LEU A 418 -4.08 -5.27 -5.36
CA LEU A 418 -4.33 -4.81 -4.00
C LEU A 418 -5.79 -4.37 -3.83
N ARG A 419 -6.31 -4.49 -2.61
CA ARG A 419 -7.63 -3.99 -2.22
C ARG A 419 -7.64 -2.47 -2.11
N ASN A 420 -8.82 -1.86 -2.17
CA ASN A 420 -8.95 -0.41 -1.98
C ASN A 420 -8.55 0.02 -0.57
N HIS A 421 -8.89 -0.78 0.44
CA HIS A 421 -8.76 -0.41 1.84
C HIS A 421 -8.10 -1.51 2.67
N GLU A 422 -7.61 -1.10 3.83
CA GLU A 422 -7.27 -1.98 4.93
C GLU A 422 -8.55 -2.48 5.62
N ASP A 423 -8.72 -3.80 5.70
CA ASP A 423 -9.94 -4.41 6.24
C ASP A 423 -9.98 -4.42 7.76
N ARG A 424 -8.82 -4.41 8.44
CA ARG A 424 -8.73 -4.49 9.91
C ARG A 424 -7.52 -3.74 10.44
N ILE A 425 -7.73 -2.54 10.94
CA ILE A 425 -6.77 -1.85 11.81
C ILE A 425 -7.34 -1.87 13.23
N SER A 426 -6.62 -2.49 14.17
CA SER A 426 -6.95 -2.42 15.58
C SER A 426 -6.09 -1.33 16.22
N ILE A 427 -6.74 -0.35 16.86
CA ILE A 427 -6.07 0.69 17.64
C ILE A 427 -6.57 0.57 19.06
N SER A 428 -5.69 0.18 19.98
CA SER A 428 -6.01 -0.01 21.38
C SER A 428 -6.00 1.31 22.15
N ASP A 429 -5.21 2.29 21.70
CA ASP A 429 -5.10 3.57 22.37
C ASP A 429 -6.32 4.47 22.07
N PRO A 430 -7.11 4.85 23.09
CA PRO A 430 -8.36 5.60 22.88
C PRO A 430 -8.12 7.03 22.38
N VAL A 431 -6.92 7.59 22.59
CA VAL A 431 -6.57 8.89 22.03
C VAL A 431 -6.35 8.73 20.54
N PHE A 432 -5.53 7.76 20.11
CA PHE A 432 -5.30 7.49 18.69
C PHE A 432 -6.60 7.16 17.94
N ALA A 433 -7.49 6.38 18.54
CA ALA A 433 -8.77 6.01 17.95
C ALA A 433 -9.68 7.21 17.67
N ARG A 434 -9.50 8.36 18.36
CA ARG A 434 -10.25 9.59 18.10
C ARG A 434 -9.68 10.43 16.95
N TYR A 435 -8.41 10.22 16.58
CA TYR A 435 -7.70 11.01 15.56
C TYR A 435 -7.59 10.33 14.20
N ILE A 436 -7.89 9.04 14.12
CA ILE A 436 -8.30 8.48 12.85
C ILE A 436 -9.76 8.88 12.68
N ASP A 437 -10.01 9.93 11.89
CA ASP A 437 -11.34 10.14 11.30
C ASP A 437 -11.69 8.83 10.61
N SER A 438 -12.55 8.03 11.22
CA SER A 438 -12.80 6.67 10.80
C SER A 438 -13.86 6.67 9.70
N PRO A 439 -13.52 6.43 8.43
CA PRO A 439 -14.16 5.31 7.77
C PRO A 439 -13.70 4.05 8.51
N LYS A 440 -14.58 3.05 8.63
CA LYS A 440 -14.25 1.72 9.17
C LYS A 440 -13.14 0.98 8.38
N ARG A 441 -12.56 1.63 7.36
CA ARG A 441 -11.65 1.10 6.35
C ARG A 441 -10.67 2.21 5.95
N VAL A 442 -9.39 2.04 6.27
CA VAL A 442 -8.36 3.04 5.93
C VAL A 442 -7.88 2.81 4.49
N PRO A 443 -7.82 3.84 3.63
CA PRO A 443 -7.48 3.67 2.22
C PRO A 443 -6.04 3.20 2.03
N MET A 444 -5.86 2.13 1.27
CA MET A 444 -4.56 1.59 0.87
C MET A 444 -4.18 2.08 -0.54
N LYS A 445 -5.15 2.13 -1.46
CA LYS A 445 -4.99 2.73 -2.79
C LYS A 445 -4.99 4.27 -2.72
N PHE A 446 -4.60 4.89 -3.83
CA PHE A 446 -4.61 6.35 -3.96
C PHE A 446 -6.05 6.86 -3.96
N GLU A 447 -6.30 7.90 -3.18
CA GLU A 447 -7.65 8.45 -3.02
C GLU A 447 -7.96 9.49 -4.07
N MET A 448 -6.96 10.07 -4.73
CA MET A 448 -7.10 11.14 -5.73
C MET A 448 -7.78 12.39 -5.19
N THR A 449 -7.52 12.73 -3.92
CA THR A 449 -8.16 13.88 -3.25
C THR A 449 -7.18 14.99 -2.90
N THR A 450 -5.87 14.74 -2.95
CA THR A 450 -4.83 15.73 -2.61
C THR A 450 -3.80 15.82 -3.73
N MET A 451 -3.16 16.98 -3.87
CA MET A 451 -2.11 17.15 -4.89
C MET A 451 -0.95 16.16 -4.68
N LEU A 452 -0.70 15.71 -3.44
CA LEU A 452 0.29 14.66 -3.17
C LEU A 452 -0.01 13.36 -3.94
N ASP A 453 -1.26 12.89 -3.97
CA ASP A 453 -1.62 11.66 -4.70
C ASP A 453 -1.27 11.79 -6.20
N TYR A 454 -1.63 12.94 -6.79
CA TYR A 454 -1.40 13.24 -8.20
C TYR A 454 0.10 13.33 -8.53
N VAL A 455 0.87 14.04 -7.71
CA VAL A 455 2.32 14.20 -7.90
C VAL A 455 3.04 12.86 -7.77
N VAL A 456 2.66 12.01 -6.81
CA VAL A 456 3.28 10.68 -6.64
C VAL A 456 3.00 9.80 -7.86
N ILE A 457 1.74 9.73 -8.29
CA ILE A 457 1.35 8.94 -9.47
C ILE A 457 2.08 9.43 -10.73
N GLU A 458 2.13 10.74 -10.93
CA GLU A 458 2.85 11.35 -12.05
C GLU A 458 4.35 11.03 -11.99
N SER A 459 4.96 11.06 -10.80
CA SER A 459 6.37 10.73 -10.62
C SER A 459 6.69 9.28 -10.97
N ILE A 460 5.82 8.37 -10.58
CA ILE A 460 5.94 6.95 -10.94
C ILE A 460 5.78 6.78 -12.45
N PHE A 461 4.80 7.46 -13.06
CA PHE A 461 4.58 7.41 -14.50
C PHE A 461 5.80 7.90 -15.27
N ARG A 462 6.35 9.08 -14.94
CA ARG A 462 7.54 9.63 -15.59
C ARG A 462 8.74 8.70 -15.42
N ASN A 463 8.96 8.11 -14.25
CA ASN A 463 10.03 7.13 -14.03
C ASN A 463 9.91 5.85 -14.88
N CYS A 464 8.68 5.45 -15.23
CA CYS A 464 8.44 4.23 -16.00
C CYS A 464 8.39 4.46 -17.51
N PHE A 465 7.92 5.63 -17.96
CA PHE A 465 7.59 5.90 -19.36
C PHE A 465 8.42 7.03 -20.01
N SER A 466 9.23 7.78 -19.26
CA SER A 466 10.02 8.90 -19.81
C SER A 466 11.53 8.67 -19.64
N SER A 467 12.30 9.15 -20.62
CA SER A 467 13.76 9.25 -20.55
C SER A 467 14.15 10.43 -19.66
N PHE A 468 14.39 10.16 -18.37
CA PHE A 468 15.08 10.99 -17.37
C PHE A 468 14.99 12.52 -17.53
N SER A 469 14.00 13.12 -16.87
CA SER A 469 14.15 14.47 -16.32
C SER A 469 13.92 14.37 -14.81
N SER A 470 14.87 14.85 -14.00
CA SER A 470 14.81 14.77 -12.53
C SER A 470 13.82 15.74 -11.91
N VAL A 471 13.29 16.69 -12.68
CA VAL A 471 12.32 17.68 -12.22
C VAL A 471 11.00 17.45 -12.94
N ILE A 472 9.99 17.04 -12.19
CA ILE A 472 8.65 16.81 -12.74
C ILE A 472 7.89 18.12 -12.67
N ASP A 473 7.61 18.69 -13.85
CA ASP A 473 6.60 19.74 -13.93
C ASP A 473 5.23 19.13 -13.61
N THR A 474 4.54 19.71 -12.64
CA THR A 474 3.20 19.29 -12.19
C THR A 474 2.20 20.43 -12.33
N SER A 475 2.59 21.54 -12.97
CA SER A 475 1.77 22.74 -13.13
C SER A 475 0.53 22.54 -14.01
N PHE A 476 0.58 21.57 -14.92
CA PHE A 476 -0.56 21.20 -15.78
C PHE A 476 -1.60 20.33 -15.06
N ILE A 477 -1.31 19.81 -13.86
CA ILE A 477 -2.25 18.98 -13.11
C ILE A 477 -3.32 19.89 -12.50
N GLU A 478 -4.49 19.87 -13.11
CA GLU A 478 -5.68 20.55 -12.64
C GLU A 478 -6.84 19.54 -12.57
N ALA A 479 -7.21 19.10 -11.36
CA ALA A 479 -8.30 18.15 -11.17
C ALA A 479 -9.32 18.64 -10.13
N HIS A 480 -10.60 18.43 -10.41
CA HIS A 480 -11.71 18.94 -9.58
C HIS A 480 -11.75 18.32 -8.19
N SER A 481 -11.17 17.12 -8.01
CA SER A 481 -11.15 16.44 -6.73
C SER A 481 -10.03 16.90 -5.79
N ILE A 482 -9.06 17.68 -6.29
CA ILE A 482 -7.94 18.17 -5.48
C ILE A 482 -8.48 19.17 -4.45
N LYS A 483 -8.29 18.82 -3.19
CA LYS A 483 -8.58 19.69 -2.04
C LYS A 483 -7.44 19.59 -1.04
N LYS A 484 -7.31 20.64 -0.23
CA LYS A 484 -6.45 20.56 0.96
C LYS A 484 -7.11 19.67 1.98
N GLU A 485 -6.37 18.70 2.49
CA GLU A 485 -6.74 17.91 3.65
C GLU A 485 -6.62 18.78 4.90
N TRP A 486 -7.68 18.77 5.70
CA TRP A 486 -7.71 19.48 6.96
C TRP A 486 -7.80 18.46 8.08
N ILE A 487 -6.79 18.45 8.93
CA ILE A 487 -6.88 17.75 10.21
C ILE A 487 -7.24 18.78 11.26
N LYS A 488 -8.29 18.51 12.03
CA LYS A 488 -8.57 19.31 13.23
C LYS A 488 -7.37 19.16 14.15
N LYS A 489 -6.52 20.18 14.21
CA LYS A 489 -5.45 20.23 15.19
C LYS A 489 -6.11 20.03 16.56
N PRO A 490 -5.63 19.07 17.36
CA PRO A 490 -6.21 18.84 18.67
C PRO A 490 -6.14 20.12 19.50
N GLU A 491 -7.31 20.67 19.89
CA GLU A 491 -7.40 21.89 20.71
C GLU A 491 -6.72 21.68 22.07
N GLN A 492 -6.82 20.46 22.62
CA GLN A 492 -6.11 20.01 23.81
C GLN A 492 -5.71 18.55 23.65
N LEU A 493 -4.41 18.28 23.60
CA LEU A 493 -3.89 16.91 23.68
C LEU A 493 -3.89 16.44 25.14
N PRO A 494 -4.28 15.19 25.43
CA PRO A 494 -4.08 14.61 26.75
C PRO A 494 -2.60 14.64 27.16
N ASN A 495 -2.33 14.74 28.46
CA ASN A 495 -0.97 14.67 29.00
C ASN A 495 -0.26 13.40 28.55
N GLY A 496 1.02 13.52 28.16
CA GLY A 496 1.82 12.40 27.65
C GLY A 496 1.60 12.09 26.16
N TYR A 497 1.02 13.03 25.39
CA TYR A 497 0.94 12.92 23.94
C TYR A 497 1.55 14.14 23.27
N THR A 498 2.25 13.90 22.16
CA THR A 498 2.80 14.93 21.28
C THR A 498 2.19 14.80 19.90
N PHE A 499 1.96 15.96 19.27
CA PHE A 499 1.47 16.03 17.90
C PHE A 499 2.39 16.92 17.10
N LYS A 500 2.94 16.39 16.02
CA LYS A 500 3.64 17.15 14.99
C LYS A 500 2.87 16.98 13.70
N ALA A 501 2.73 18.04 12.93
CA ALA A 501 2.14 17.93 11.61
C ALA A 501 2.66 18.99 10.66
N GLU A 502 2.62 18.66 9.38
CA GLU A 502 3.00 19.52 8.27
C GLU A 502 2.11 19.25 7.06
N GLU A 503 1.86 20.28 6.27
CA GLU A 503 1.17 20.17 4.99
C GLU A 503 2.21 19.97 3.88
N ILE A 504 2.07 18.91 3.09
CA ILE A 504 2.86 18.65 1.89
C ILE A 504 1.90 18.40 0.73
N PHE A 505 1.94 19.26 -0.30
CA PHE A 505 1.06 19.18 -1.48
C PHE A 505 -0.43 18.96 -1.12
N GLY A 506 -0.93 19.72 -0.15
CA GLY A 506 -2.31 19.62 0.32
C GLY A 506 -2.65 18.37 1.12
N LYS A 507 -1.72 17.42 1.32
CA LYS A 507 -1.87 16.30 2.27
C LYS A 507 -1.31 16.71 3.62
N TYR A 508 -2.00 16.35 4.70
CA TYR A 508 -1.54 16.68 6.05
C TYR A 508 -0.80 15.47 6.65
N LEU A 509 0.53 15.58 6.72
CA LEU A 509 1.38 14.57 7.32
C LEU A 509 1.45 14.84 8.81
N TYR A 510 1.00 13.89 9.63
CA TYR A 510 1.01 14.05 11.08
C TYR A 510 1.61 12.84 11.79
N LEU A 511 2.26 13.14 12.91
CA LEU A 511 2.75 12.16 13.87
C LEU A 511 2.14 12.50 15.23
N LEU A 512 1.22 11.64 15.67
CA LEU A 512 0.71 11.65 17.03
C LEU A 512 1.42 10.55 17.82
N LYS A 513 2.25 10.92 18.79
CA LYS A 513 3.05 9.97 19.57
C LYS A 513 2.66 10.06 21.03
N LYS A 514 2.40 8.91 21.66
CA LYS A 514 2.28 8.79 23.10
C LYS A 514 3.69 8.74 23.67
N GLU A 515 4.04 9.75 24.45
CA GLU A 515 5.31 9.80 25.14
C GLU A 515 5.42 8.59 26.06
N SER A 516 6.52 7.86 25.92
CA SER A 516 6.87 6.92 26.99
C SER A 516 7.28 7.75 28.22
N VAL A 517 6.99 7.24 29.42
CA VAL A 517 7.48 7.87 30.65
C VAL A 517 9.00 8.03 30.58
N LEU A 518 9.71 7.14 29.87
CA LEU A 518 11.15 7.19 29.70
C LEU A 518 11.62 8.27 28.71
N ASP A 519 10.81 8.63 27.72
CA ASP A 519 11.16 9.66 26.73
C ASP A 519 11.38 11.01 27.43
N GLN A 520 10.63 11.26 28.51
CA GLN A 520 10.78 12.44 29.37
C GLN A 520 12.09 12.44 30.16
N TYR A 521 12.76 11.29 30.29
CA TYR A 521 13.99 11.10 31.04
C TYR A 521 15.13 10.56 30.17
N ASN A 522 15.03 10.64 28.84
CA ASN A 522 16.08 10.15 27.94
C ASN A 522 17.44 10.77 28.25
N ASP A 523 17.47 12.06 28.61
CA ASP A 523 18.70 12.73 29.03
C ASP A 523 19.30 12.12 30.30
N ILE A 524 18.46 11.61 31.22
CA ILE A 524 18.91 10.95 32.45
C ILE A 524 19.41 9.53 32.13
N PHE A 525 18.67 8.76 31.32
CA PHE A 525 19.11 7.43 30.89
C PHE A 525 20.37 7.48 30.01
N SER A 526 20.58 8.56 29.25
CA SER A 526 21.79 8.76 28.46
C SER A 526 23.05 8.74 29.34
N LYS A 527 22.95 9.20 30.59
CA LYS A 527 24.05 9.25 31.58
C LYS A 527 24.38 7.90 32.21
N LEU A 528 23.56 6.86 32.03
CA LEU A 528 23.91 5.52 32.49
C LEU A 528 25.10 4.98 31.70
N PRO A 529 26.11 4.39 32.37
CA PRO A 529 27.19 3.68 31.71
C PRO A 529 26.64 2.45 30.98
N SER A 530 27.33 1.98 29.93
CA SER A 530 26.94 0.78 29.18
C SER A 530 26.85 -0.46 30.08
N ASN A 531 27.72 -0.51 31.09
CA ASN A 531 27.71 -1.54 32.13
C ASN A 531 27.57 -0.89 33.50
N ILE A 532 26.56 -1.31 34.26
CA ILE A 532 26.23 -0.79 35.58
C ILE A 532 26.67 -1.83 36.62
N PRO A 533 27.67 -1.54 37.46
CA PRO A 533 28.17 -2.52 38.41
C PRO A 533 27.16 -2.77 39.53
N VAL A 534 27.04 -4.02 39.99
CA VAL A 534 26.10 -4.42 41.06
C VAL A 534 26.27 -3.61 42.34
N VAL A 535 27.49 -3.12 42.62
CA VAL A 535 27.81 -2.35 43.82
C VAL A 535 27.37 -0.88 43.79
N SER A 536 26.96 -0.36 42.62
CA SER A 536 26.40 0.99 42.52
C SER A 536 24.97 1.04 43.06
N GLU A 537 24.47 2.21 43.44
CA GLU A 537 23.08 2.40 43.88
C GLU A 537 22.07 1.90 42.83
N VAL A 538 22.31 2.20 41.55
CA VAL A 538 21.51 1.66 40.46
C VAL A 538 21.66 0.14 40.34
N GLY A 539 22.89 -0.39 40.48
CA GLY A 539 23.15 -1.83 40.45
C GLY A 539 22.41 -2.60 41.55
N ILE A 540 22.43 -2.09 42.78
CA ILE A 540 21.70 -2.67 43.92
C ILE A 540 20.20 -2.64 43.64
N PHE A 541 19.69 -1.53 43.11
CA PHE A 541 18.30 -1.41 42.72
C PHE A 541 17.91 -2.43 41.63
N CYS A 542 18.73 -2.58 40.58
CA CYS A 542 18.53 -3.59 39.53
C CYS A 542 18.57 -5.02 40.09
N PHE A 543 19.50 -5.29 41.01
CA PHE A 543 19.60 -6.59 41.68
C PHE A 543 18.33 -6.93 42.47
N ARG A 544 17.81 -5.97 43.24
CA ARG A 544 16.57 -6.13 44.02
C ARG A 544 15.34 -6.41 43.17
N ASN A 545 15.29 -5.85 41.97
CA ASN A 545 14.19 -6.04 41.03
C ASN A 545 14.39 -7.23 40.08
N GLY A 546 15.43 -8.05 40.31
CA GLY A 546 15.63 -9.30 39.56
C GLY A 546 16.01 -9.09 38.09
N ILE A 547 16.72 -8.02 37.76
CA ILE A 547 17.23 -7.81 36.40
C ILE A 547 18.33 -8.83 36.09
N ASN A 548 18.45 -9.24 34.82
CA ASN A 548 19.45 -10.21 34.40
C ASN A 548 20.88 -9.67 34.62
N ARG A 549 21.72 -10.49 35.21
CA ARG A 549 23.11 -10.16 35.52
C ARG A 549 24.04 -10.67 34.42
N HIS A 550 25.07 -9.89 34.13
CA HIS A 550 26.16 -10.25 33.24
C HIS A 550 27.46 -10.31 34.02
N TYR A 551 28.36 -11.18 33.59
CA TYR A 551 29.69 -11.32 34.17
C TYR A 551 30.71 -10.63 33.26
N GLY A 552 31.58 -9.83 33.86
CA GLY A 552 32.70 -9.18 33.18
C GLY A 552 33.74 -10.19 32.70
N ASN A 553 34.77 -9.71 32.00
CA ASN A 553 35.86 -10.58 31.57
C ASN A 553 36.73 -10.97 32.78
N PHE A 554 36.85 -12.27 33.04
CA PHE A 554 37.63 -12.79 34.16
C PHE A 554 39.11 -12.37 34.11
N GLY A 555 39.65 -12.11 32.90
CA GLY A 555 41.01 -11.63 32.72
C GLY A 555 41.30 -10.29 33.41
N GLU A 556 40.29 -9.43 33.55
CA GLU A 556 40.43 -8.12 34.22
C GLU A 556 40.59 -8.26 35.73
N ILE A 557 39.99 -9.29 36.34
CA ILE A 557 40.13 -9.58 37.77
C ILE A 557 41.56 -10.06 38.09
N ILE A 558 42.15 -10.86 37.20
CA ILE A 558 43.50 -11.40 37.38
C ILE A 558 44.53 -10.25 37.38
N LEU A 559 44.33 -9.25 36.52
CA LEU A 559 45.21 -8.10 36.40
C LEU A 559 44.97 -7.05 37.51
N ASN A 560 43.75 -6.99 38.05
CA ASN A 560 43.42 -6.10 39.16
C ASN A 560 42.37 -6.74 40.10
N PRO A 561 42.80 -7.36 41.22
CA PRO A 561 41.89 -8.03 42.16
C PRO A 561 40.80 -7.12 42.74
N LYS A 562 41.02 -5.80 42.76
CA LYS A 562 40.01 -4.82 43.20
C LYS A 562 38.83 -4.71 42.22
N MET A 563 38.96 -5.20 40.99
CA MET A 563 37.88 -5.22 40.00
C MET A 563 36.82 -6.29 40.27
N ILE A 564 37.03 -7.18 41.25
CA ILE A 564 36.09 -8.27 41.56
C ILE A 564 34.69 -7.76 41.91
N ILE A 565 34.59 -6.55 42.48
CA ILE A 565 33.31 -5.89 42.81
C ILE A 565 32.57 -5.37 41.57
N TYR A 566 33.27 -5.16 40.45
CA TYR A 566 32.71 -4.76 39.16
C TYR A 566 32.43 -5.96 38.24
N PHE A 567 32.78 -7.18 38.68
CA PHE A 567 32.66 -8.38 37.86
C PHE A 567 31.20 -8.74 37.56
N ILE A 568 30.28 -8.45 38.47
CA ILE A 568 28.85 -8.64 38.23
C ILE A 568 28.25 -7.29 37.87
N GLN A 569 27.66 -7.20 36.69
CA GLN A 569 27.15 -5.96 36.11
C GLN A 569 25.81 -6.16 35.41
N PHE A 570 25.08 -5.08 35.19
CA PHE A 570 23.87 -5.02 34.39
C PHE A 570 24.16 -4.25 33.11
N LYS A 571 23.61 -4.70 31.99
CA LYS A 571 23.68 -3.94 30.75
C LYS A 571 22.67 -2.80 30.78
N LYS A 572 23.06 -1.64 30.28
CA LYS A 572 22.19 -0.46 30.15
C LYS A 572 20.88 -0.81 29.44
N GLU A 573 20.97 -1.61 28.38
CA GLU A 573 19.83 -2.02 27.55
C GLU A 573 18.81 -2.82 28.38
N ASP A 574 19.27 -3.75 29.22
CA ASP A 574 18.41 -4.58 30.07
C ASP A 574 17.69 -3.73 31.14
N VAL A 575 18.35 -2.71 31.68
CA VAL A 575 17.75 -1.79 32.65
C VAL A 575 16.69 -0.93 31.98
N ILE A 576 16.97 -0.42 30.77
CA ILE A 576 16.00 0.34 29.98
C ILE A 576 14.80 -0.55 29.62
N GLU A 577 15.02 -1.78 29.16
CA GLU A 577 13.94 -2.75 28.84
C GLU A 577 13.10 -3.08 30.07
N ALA A 578 13.73 -3.25 31.24
CA ALA A 578 13.02 -3.48 32.48
C ALA A 578 12.18 -2.28 32.92
N ALA A 579 12.68 -1.07 32.72
CA ALA A 579 11.92 0.15 32.97
C ALA A 579 10.76 0.32 31.96
N GLN A 580 10.97 -0.03 30.69
CA GLN A 580 9.93 -0.03 29.64
C GLN A 580 8.80 -1.02 29.94
N SER A 581 9.13 -2.18 30.50
CA SER A 581 8.19 -3.23 30.86
C SER A 581 7.52 -3.04 32.23
N ASN A 582 7.66 -1.86 32.85
CA ASN A 582 7.16 -1.56 34.20
C ASN A 582 7.66 -2.52 35.30
N LYS A 583 8.78 -3.23 35.06
CA LYS A 583 9.43 -4.05 36.11
C LYS A 583 10.17 -3.18 37.12
N LEU A 584 10.56 -1.97 36.74
CA LEU A 584 11.21 -0.99 37.61
C LEU A 584 10.29 0.20 37.89
N ASN A 585 10.31 0.69 39.12
CA ASN A 585 9.71 1.98 39.45
C ASN A 585 10.58 3.10 38.86
N ILE A 586 10.09 3.75 37.80
CA ILE A 586 10.85 4.76 37.05
C ILE A 586 11.26 5.94 37.93
N LYS A 587 10.41 6.39 38.86
CA LYS A 587 10.74 7.53 39.74
C LYS A 587 11.90 7.19 40.68
N GLU A 588 11.90 6.00 41.25
CA GLU A 588 13.01 5.56 42.10
C GLU A 588 14.28 5.35 41.27
N LEU A 589 14.18 4.72 40.09
CA LEU A 589 15.32 4.52 39.20
C LEU A 589 16.01 5.84 38.86
N ILE A 590 15.25 6.89 38.54
CA ILE A 590 15.79 8.23 38.26
C ILE A 590 16.53 8.79 39.47
N GLN A 591 15.93 8.73 40.66
CA GLN A 591 16.57 9.18 41.89
C GLN A 591 17.89 8.45 42.15
N ARG A 592 17.95 7.13 41.89
CA ARG A 592 19.18 6.34 42.03
C ARG A 592 20.24 6.74 41.00
N ILE A 593 19.85 6.99 39.75
CA ILE A 593 20.78 7.47 38.71
C ILE A 593 21.39 8.82 39.10
N GLU A 594 20.58 9.74 39.62
CA GLU A 594 21.05 11.04 40.08
C GLU A 594 22.00 10.91 41.27
N LEU A 595 21.67 10.06 42.26
CA LEU A 595 22.53 9.77 43.41
C LEU A 595 23.87 9.16 43.00
N SER A 596 23.87 8.13 42.15
CA SER A 596 25.11 7.51 41.67
C SER A 596 26.00 8.49 40.91
N ASN A 597 25.41 9.39 40.09
CA ASN A 597 26.15 10.45 39.41
C ASN A 597 26.74 11.47 40.39
N GLN A 598 26.01 11.83 41.46
CA GLN A 598 26.51 12.71 42.51
C GLN A 598 27.68 12.08 43.28
N HIS A 599 27.60 10.77 43.54
CA HIS A 599 28.64 10.00 44.24
C HIS A 599 29.80 9.55 43.36
N LYS A 600 29.75 9.80 42.04
CA LYS A 600 30.77 9.37 41.06
C LYS A 600 31.06 7.88 41.15
N GLU A 601 30.01 7.07 41.23
CA GLU A 601 30.13 5.60 41.32
C GLU A 601 30.63 4.96 40.01
N TRP A 602 30.57 5.71 38.91
CA TRP A 602 31.07 5.36 37.59
C TRP A 602 31.64 6.57 36.85
#